data_AF-A0A358D9K6-F1
#
_entry.id   AF-A0A358D9K6-F1
#
_cell.length_a   1.000
_cell.length_b   1.000
_cell.length_c   1.000
_cell.angle_alpha   90.00
_cell.angle_beta   90.00
_cell.angle_gamma   90.00
#
_symmetry.space_group_name_H-M   'P 1'
#
loop_
_entity.id
_entity.type
_entity.pdbx_description
1 polymer ?
#
loop_
_entity_poly.entity_id
_entity_poly.type
_entity_poly.pdbx_seq_one_letter_code
_entity_poly.pdbx_strand_id
1 'polypeptide(L)'
;AGMGPGPFTGLRVGIAAARTFALGRGIPVVPVVSHDAAALGILLDQALAGETGAERFAIVTDARRREFAYTVYEGVDDDGLPVRVTEPALTPRDEIEAVLTGLGAERRDTTAVSAAMVALVAARSLAA
;
A
#
# COMPACT_ATOMS: atom_id res chain seq x y z
N ALA A 1 -10.10 -2.39 -10.71
CA ALA A 1 -9.18 -1.89 -11.75
C ALA A 1 -8.36 -0.76 -11.13
N GLY A 2 -7.04 -0.91 -11.07
CA GLY A 2 -6.13 0.08 -10.47
C GLY A 2 -5.33 -0.53 -9.32
N MET A 3 -4.05 -0.83 -9.54
CA MET A 3 -3.15 -1.27 -8.47
C MET A 3 -2.15 -0.16 -8.14
N GLY A 4 -2.71 1.04 -7.93
CA GLY A 4 -1.99 2.22 -7.47
C GLY A 4 -2.10 2.36 -5.95
N PRO A 5 -1.62 3.48 -5.39
CA PRO A 5 -1.09 4.67 -6.08
C PRO A 5 0.30 4.45 -6.70
N GLY A 6 0.54 5.12 -7.83
CA GLY A 6 1.76 5.01 -8.63
C GLY A 6 1.59 5.63 -10.04
N PRO A 7 2.68 5.85 -10.79
CA PRO A 7 2.63 6.53 -12.08
C PRO A 7 1.70 5.80 -13.08
N PHE A 8 0.70 6.54 -13.56
CA PHE A 8 -0.43 6.03 -14.36
C PHE A 8 -0.03 5.19 -15.59
N THR A 9 1.09 5.49 -16.25
CA THR A 9 1.52 4.81 -17.48
C THR A 9 2.19 3.48 -17.19
N GLY A 10 3.24 3.45 -16.36
CA GLY A 10 3.96 2.23 -16.01
C GLY A 10 3.05 1.19 -15.35
N LEU A 11 2.15 1.64 -14.46
CA LEU A 11 1.22 0.76 -13.78
C LEU A 11 0.22 0.09 -14.76
N ARG A 12 -0.36 0.85 -15.69
CA ARG A 12 -1.32 0.29 -16.66
C ARG A 12 -0.64 -0.71 -17.60
N VAL A 13 0.56 -0.38 -18.07
CA VAL A 13 1.34 -1.30 -18.93
C VAL A 13 1.68 -2.58 -18.16
N GLY A 14 2.14 -2.46 -16.91
CA GLY A 14 2.43 -3.62 -16.06
C GLY A 14 1.21 -4.51 -15.81
N ILE A 15 0.06 -3.91 -15.47
CA ILE A 15 -1.20 -4.66 -15.27
C ILE A 15 -1.64 -5.37 -16.55
N ALA A 16 -1.57 -4.69 -17.70
CA ALA A 16 -1.93 -5.29 -18.98
C ALA A 16 -1.01 -6.46 -19.32
N ALA A 17 0.31 -6.30 -19.14
CA ALA A 17 1.28 -7.37 -19.34
C ALA A 17 1.03 -8.57 -18.42
N ALA A 18 0.81 -8.34 -17.12
CA ALA A 18 0.54 -9.40 -16.14
C ALA A 18 -0.74 -10.17 -16.47
N ARG A 19 -1.82 -9.47 -16.84
CA ARG A 19 -3.10 -10.10 -17.21
C ARG A 19 -2.99 -10.94 -18.48
N THR A 20 -2.32 -10.42 -19.52
CA THR A 20 -2.13 -11.16 -20.78
C THR A 20 -1.24 -12.39 -20.58
N PHE A 21 -0.18 -12.27 -19.78
CA PHE A 21 0.66 -13.42 -19.42
C PHE A 21 -0.13 -14.49 -18.67
N ALA A 22 -0.91 -14.09 -17.66
CA ALA A 22 -1.73 -14.99 -16.86
C ALA A 22 -2.79 -15.70 -17.71
N LEU A 23 -3.43 -14.98 -18.63
CA LEU A 23 -4.36 -15.54 -19.61
C LEU A 23 -3.69 -16.62 -20.46
N GLY A 24 -2.50 -16.34 -21.01
CA GLY A 24 -1.75 -17.31 -21.82
C GLY A 24 -1.28 -18.55 -21.05
N ARG A 25 -1.21 -18.47 -19.71
CA ARG A 25 -0.83 -19.59 -18.84
C ARG A 25 -1.99 -20.25 -18.10
N GLY A 26 -3.20 -19.73 -18.20
CA GLY A 26 -4.37 -20.23 -17.46
C GLY A 26 -4.23 -20.09 -15.94
N ILE A 27 -3.53 -19.06 -15.46
CA ILE A 27 -3.30 -18.81 -14.02
C ILE A 27 -4.10 -17.59 -13.54
N PRO A 28 -4.50 -17.53 -12.25
CA PRO A 28 -5.20 -16.37 -11.71
C PRO A 28 -4.27 -15.15 -11.57
N VAL A 29 -4.87 -13.96 -11.53
CA VAL A 29 -4.19 -12.69 -11.21
C VAL A 29 -4.70 -12.19 -9.87
N VAL A 30 -3.81 -12.00 -8.91
CA VAL A 30 -4.14 -11.42 -7.60
C VAL A 30 -3.86 -9.92 -7.62
N PRO A 31 -4.88 -9.06 -7.42
CA PRO A 31 -4.68 -7.63 -7.28
C PRO A 31 -4.14 -7.30 -5.88
N VAL A 32 -3.02 -6.58 -5.80
CA VAL A 32 -2.47 -6.03 -4.55
C VAL A 32 -2.31 -4.51 -4.58
N VAL A 33 -2.84 -3.82 -3.57
CA VAL A 33 -2.68 -2.36 -3.43
C VAL A 33 -1.27 -2.04 -2.94
N SER A 34 -0.61 -1.08 -3.59
CA SER A 34 0.81 -0.78 -3.33
C SER A 34 1.08 -0.27 -1.92
N HIS A 35 0.17 0.53 -1.35
CA HIS A 35 0.29 1.00 0.02
C HIS A 35 0.21 -0.14 1.06
N ASP A 36 -0.55 -1.22 0.80
CA ASP A 36 -0.61 -2.35 1.73
C ASP A 36 0.75 -3.06 1.80
N ALA A 37 1.39 -3.26 0.66
CA ALA A 37 2.72 -3.86 0.61
C ALA A 37 3.77 -2.96 1.30
N ALA A 38 3.66 -1.64 1.17
CA ALA A 38 4.55 -0.71 1.87
C ALA A 38 4.31 -0.72 3.39
N ALA A 39 3.05 -0.68 3.83
CA ALA A 39 2.67 -0.76 5.22
C ALA A 39 3.11 -2.08 5.86
N LEU A 40 2.95 -3.20 5.14
CA LEU A 40 3.36 -4.50 5.63
C LEU A 40 4.88 -4.57 5.88
N GLY A 41 5.69 -3.99 5.00
CA GLY A 41 7.15 -3.93 5.19
C GLY A 41 7.52 -3.24 6.50
N ILE A 42 6.92 -2.07 6.75
CA ILE A 42 7.13 -1.32 8.00
C ILE A 42 6.69 -2.14 9.21
N LEU A 43 5.47 -2.71 9.18
CA LEU A 43 4.93 -3.47 10.31
C LEU A 43 5.78 -4.70 10.65
N LEU A 44 6.34 -5.38 9.64
CA LEU A 44 7.25 -6.50 9.87
C LEU A 44 8.60 -6.05 10.44
N ASP A 45 9.16 -4.95 9.95
CA ASP A 45 10.41 -4.39 10.49
C ASP A 45 10.25 -3.99 11.96
N GLN A 46 9.13 -3.35 12.32
CA GLN A 46 8.78 -2.99 13.70
C GLN A 46 8.63 -4.23 14.59
N ALA A 47 7.94 -5.26 14.11
CA ALA A 47 7.79 -6.52 14.84
C ALA A 47 9.14 -7.20 15.09
N LEU A 48 10.06 -7.17 14.12
CA LEU A 48 11.42 -7.69 14.28
C LEU A 48 12.27 -6.87 15.26
N ALA A 49 12.04 -5.56 15.33
CA ALA A 49 12.69 -4.67 16.29
C ALA A 49 12.12 -4.77 17.71
N GLY A 50 11.02 -5.51 17.91
CA GLY A 50 10.35 -5.63 19.20
C GLY A 50 9.54 -4.39 19.59
N GLU A 51 9.19 -3.54 18.63
CA GLU A 51 8.34 -2.38 18.87
C GLU A 51 6.89 -2.85 19.08
N THR A 52 6.42 -2.78 20.32
CA THR A 52 5.05 -3.14 20.69
C THR A 52 4.20 -1.89 20.88
N GLY A 53 3.45 -1.55 19.85
CA GLY A 53 2.52 -0.41 19.83
C GLY A 53 2.34 0.01 18.38
N ALA A 54 1.19 -0.34 17.77
CA ALA A 54 0.89 0.13 16.44
C ALA A 54 0.43 1.59 16.52
N GLU A 55 1.38 2.52 16.66
CA GLU A 55 1.08 3.92 16.40
C GLU A 55 0.56 4.02 14.97
N ARG A 56 -0.56 4.73 14.82
CA ARG A 56 -1.21 4.90 13.52
C ARG A 56 -0.26 5.65 12.60
N PHE A 57 -0.06 5.15 11.40
CA PHE A 57 0.81 5.78 10.40
C PHE A 57 0.15 5.79 9.03
N ALA A 58 0.57 6.73 8.18
CA ALA A 58 0.11 6.87 6.82
C ALA A 58 1.23 6.57 5.84
N ILE A 59 0.98 5.67 4.89
CA ILE A 59 1.83 5.57 3.70
C ILE A 59 1.46 6.71 2.77
N VAL A 60 2.46 7.49 2.35
CA VAL A 60 2.29 8.63 1.45
C VAL A 60 3.14 8.43 0.21
N THR A 61 2.55 8.63 -0.98
CA THR A 61 3.23 8.56 -2.27
C THR A 61 2.89 9.76 -3.15
N ASP A 62 3.81 10.14 -4.02
CA ASP A 62 3.58 11.19 -5.01
C ASP A 62 2.57 10.75 -6.09
N ALA A 63 1.42 11.43 -6.17
CA ALA A 63 0.36 11.14 -7.14
C ALA A 63 0.45 11.99 -8.43
N ARG A 64 1.49 12.83 -8.56
CA ARG A 64 1.63 13.92 -9.54
C ARG A 64 0.59 15.03 -9.35
N ARG A 65 0.57 16.03 -10.24
CA ARG A 65 -0.37 17.18 -10.21
C ARG A 65 -0.47 17.95 -8.88
N ARG A 66 0.64 18.00 -8.11
CA ARG A 66 0.69 18.61 -6.77
C ARG A 66 -0.21 17.93 -5.74
N GLU A 67 -0.48 16.64 -5.91
CA GLU A 67 -1.21 15.82 -4.96
C GLU A 67 -0.30 14.74 -4.37
N PHE A 68 -0.64 14.30 -3.16
CA PHE A 68 -0.18 13.07 -2.56
C PHE A 68 -1.31 12.06 -2.50
N ALA A 69 -0.99 10.79 -2.76
CA ALA A 69 -1.84 9.69 -2.37
C ALA A 69 -1.44 9.23 -0.97
N TYR A 70 -2.42 8.95 -0.12
CA TYR A 70 -2.18 8.45 1.23
C TYR A 70 -3.17 7.34 1.61
N THR A 71 -2.75 6.46 2.51
CA THR A 71 -3.61 5.48 3.20
C THR A 71 -3.11 5.34 4.62
N VAL A 72 -4.03 5.35 5.58
CA VAL A 72 -3.71 5.23 7.01
C VAL A 72 -3.88 3.79 7.48
N TYR A 73 -2.93 3.30 8.27
CA TYR A 73 -2.86 1.93 8.78
C TYR A 73 -2.68 1.90 10.30
N GLU A 74 -3.15 0.81 10.91
CA GLU A 74 -3.02 0.55 12.35
C GLU A 74 -2.91 -0.95 12.62
N GLY A 75 -1.68 -1.45 12.71
CA GLY A 75 -1.42 -2.86 13.02
C GLY A 75 -1.74 -3.83 11.87
N VAL A 76 -1.87 -5.11 12.23
CA VAL A 76 -2.22 -6.20 11.31
C VAL A 76 -3.47 -6.94 11.81
N ASP A 77 -4.25 -7.51 10.91
CA ASP A 77 -5.36 -8.41 11.23
C ASP A 77 -4.87 -9.84 11.53
N ASP A 78 -5.81 -10.75 11.79
CA ASP A 78 -5.54 -12.16 12.13
C ASP A 78 -4.87 -12.91 10.97
N ASP A 79 -5.02 -12.44 9.74
CA ASP A 79 -4.36 -12.98 8.54
C ASP A 79 -2.98 -12.35 8.29
N GLY A 80 -2.58 -11.42 9.16
CA GLY A 80 -1.33 -10.68 9.07
C GLY A 80 -1.33 -9.63 7.95
N LEU A 81 -2.48 -9.17 7.49
CA LEU A 81 -2.60 -8.07 6.54
C LEU A 81 -2.66 -6.73 7.29
N PRO A 82 -2.08 -5.65 6.74
CA PRO A 82 -2.19 -4.33 7.36
C PRO A 82 -3.64 -3.87 7.46
N VAL A 83 -4.07 -3.46 8.66
CA VAL A 83 -5.42 -2.93 8.86
C VAL A 83 -5.48 -1.51 8.35
N ARG A 84 -6.36 -1.25 7.37
CA ARG A 84 -6.63 0.09 6.85
C ARG A 84 -7.62 0.82 7.74
N VAL A 85 -7.22 2.00 8.22
CA VAL A 85 -8.10 2.94 8.94
C VAL A 85 -8.86 3.84 7.94
N THR A 86 -8.26 4.10 6.78
CA THR A 86 -8.88 4.85 5.69
C THR A 86 -8.77 4.09 4.38
N GLU A 87 -9.66 4.37 3.44
CA GLU A 87 -9.42 4.02 2.05
C GLU A 87 -8.27 4.85 1.46
N PRO A 88 -7.61 4.39 0.37
CA PRO A 88 -6.67 5.19 -0.37
C PRO A 88 -7.31 6.48 -0.91
N ALA A 89 -6.72 7.62 -0.59
CA ALA A 89 -7.24 8.94 -0.95
C ALA A 89 -6.14 9.83 -1.54
N LEU A 90 -6.56 10.88 -2.27
CA LEU A 90 -5.69 11.94 -2.76
C LEU A 90 -5.92 13.20 -1.94
N THR A 91 -4.87 13.98 -1.73
CA THR A 91 -4.94 15.30 -1.10
C THR A 91 -3.91 16.24 -1.74
N PRO A 92 -4.18 17.55 -1.81
CA PRO A 92 -3.17 18.54 -2.15
C PRO A 92 -1.94 18.43 -1.23
N ARG A 93 -0.75 18.67 -1.79
CA ARG A 93 0.53 18.51 -1.07
C ARG A 93 0.67 19.41 0.14
N ASP A 94 0.06 20.59 0.10
CA ASP A 94 0.04 21.58 1.17
C ASP A 94 -0.98 21.24 2.26
N GLU A 95 -1.92 20.32 1.98
CA GLU A 95 -2.94 19.89 2.94
C GLU A 95 -2.57 18.60 3.70
N ILE A 96 -1.60 17.81 3.21
CA ILE A 96 -1.29 16.48 3.76
C ILE A 96 -0.98 16.52 5.26
N GLU A 97 -0.21 17.49 5.74
CA GLU A 97 0.15 17.58 7.17
C GLU A 97 -1.08 17.82 8.05
N ALA A 98 -1.99 18.68 7.60
CA ALA A 98 -3.25 18.95 8.31
C ALA A 98 -4.16 17.71 8.31
N VAL A 99 -4.25 16.99 7.18
CA VAL A 99 -5.02 15.75 7.05
C VAL A 99 -4.48 14.68 8.01
N LEU A 100 -3.17 14.44 7.99
CA LEU A 100 -2.55 13.40 8.83
C LEU A 100 -2.62 13.74 10.33
N THR A 101 -2.45 15.01 10.68
CA THR A 101 -2.67 15.49 12.06
C THR A 101 -4.10 15.23 12.52
N GLY A 102 -5.10 15.53 11.69
CA GLY A 102 -6.51 15.28 12.00
C GLY A 102 -6.85 13.79 12.15
N LEU A 103 -6.09 12.90 11.49
CA LEU A 103 -6.23 11.45 11.59
C LEU A 103 -5.36 10.83 12.70
N GLY A 104 -4.50 11.63 13.34
CA GLY A 104 -3.54 11.16 14.33
C GLY A 104 -2.54 10.16 13.75
N ALA A 105 -2.12 10.35 12.50
CA ALA A 105 -1.27 9.42 11.77
C ALA A 105 0.14 9.99 11.52
N GLU A 106 1.16 9.23 11.85
CA GLU A 106 2.55 9.57 11.51
C GLU A 106 2.79 9.40 10.00
N ARG A 107 3.43 10.40 9.37
CA ARG A 107 3.71 10.36 7.92
C ARG A 107 4.88 9.42 7.61
N ARG A 108 4.65 8.45 6.71
CA ARG A 108 5.68 7.58 6.13
C ARG A 108 5.68 7.71 4.60
N ASP A 109 6.59 8.50 4.06
CA ASP A 109 6.75 8.62 2.61
C ASP A 109 7.41 7.37 2.03
N THR A 110 6.91 6.94 0.87
CA THR A 110 7.56 5.88 0.09
C THR A 110 7.68 6.26 -1.38
N THR A 111 8.81 5.86 -1.98
CA THR A 111 9.11 6.02 -3.41
C THR A 111 9.22 4.69 -4.15
N ALA A 112 9.18 3.58 -3.42
CA ALA A 112 9.32 2.22 -3.95
C ALA A 112 8.48 1.22 -3.15
N VAL A 113 8.07 0.14 -3.80
CA VAL A 113 7.29 -0.93 -3.17
C VAL A 113 8.04 -2.23 -3.34
N SER A 114 8.28 -2.93 -2.24
CA SER A 114 8.97 -4.22 -2.25
C SER A 114 8.12 -5.27 -2.96
N ALA A 115 8.68 -5.91 -3.99
CA ALA A 115 8.02 -7.01 -4.69
C ALA A 115 7.75 -8.21 -3.76
N ALA A 116 8.63 -8.45 -2.78
CA ALA A 116 8.43 -9.50 -1.78
C ALA A 116 7.21 -9.20 -0.90
N MET A 117 7.02 -7.94 -0.50
CA MET A 117 5.83 -7.55 0.29
C MET A 117 4.56 -7.62 -0.56
N VAL A 118 4.60 -7.26 -1.84
CA VAL A 118 3.48 -7.44 -2.76
C VAL A 118 3.09 -8.93 -2.84
N ALA A 119 4.07 -9.81 -3.01
CA ALA A 119 3.83 -11.25 -3.05
C ALA A 119 3.26 -11.79 -1.73
N LEU A 120 3.75 -11.30 -0.60
CA LEU A 120 3.29 -11.73 0.72
C LEU A 120 1.85 -11.27 1.01
N VAL A 121 1.51 -10.02 0.68
CA VAL A 121 0.13 -9.52 0.75
C VAL A 121 -0.77 -10.38 -0.16
N ALA A 122 -0.38 -10.63 -1.40
CA ALA A 122 -1.15 -11.49 -2.31
C ALA A 122 -1.40 -12.89 -1.72
N ALA A 123 -0.36 -13.50 -1.16
CA ALA A 123 -0.46 -14.83 -0.57
C ALA A 123 -1.39 -14.87 0.65
N ARG A 124 -1.28 -13.88 1.54
CA ARG A 124 -2.15 -13.75 2.72
C ARG A 124 -3.61 -13.48 2.34
N SER A 125 -3.85 -12.58 1.39
CA SER A 125 -5.20 -12.29 0.90
C SER A 125 -5.90 -13.49 0.21
N LEU A 126 -5.15 -14.47 -0.27
CA LEU A 126 -5.72 -15.71 -0.81
C LEU A 126 -6.02 -16.77 0.25
N ALA A 127 -5.39 -16.65 1.42
CA ALA A 127 -5.52 -17.60 2.53
C ALA A 127 -6.54 -17.17 3.59
N ALA A 128 -6.91 -15.89 3.60
CA ALA A 128 -7.98 -15.28 4.40
C ALA A 128 -9.40 -15.70 3.95
#